data_AF-A0A563CWN2-F1
#
_entry.id   AF-A0A563CWN2-F1
#
_cell.length_a   1.000
_cell.length_b   1.000
_cell.length_c   1.000
_cell.angle_alpha   90.00
_cell.angle_beta   90.00
_cell.angle_gamma   90.00
#
_symmetry.space_group_name_H-M   'P 1'
#
loop_
_entity.id
_entity.type
_entity.pdbx_description
1 polymer ?
#
loop_
_entity_poly.entity_id
_entity_poly.type
_entity_poly.pdbx_seq_one_letter_code
_entity_poly.pdbx_strand_id
1 'polypeptide(L)'
;MGTYYKHAEDIVKGYVGRRLDTYMYHQAKEQLREGEHLYALVEFTTHSAALCVDDPKEFHEFSKLLCPYEFYALSEYFHSRSV
;
A
#
# COMPACT_ATOMS: atom_id res chain seq x y z
N MET A 1 0.97 15.18 -2.26
CA MET A 1 -0.07 14.66 -1.35
C MET A 1 -0.19 13.18 -1.67
N GLY A 2 0.01 12.29 -0.71
CA GLY A 2 -0.09 10.85 -0.95
C GLY A 2 -1.52 10.41 -1.24
N THR A 3 -1.66 9.51 -2.21
CA THR A 3 -2.96 8.94 -2.59
C THR A 3 -3.36 7.89 -1.57
N TYR A 4 -4.42 8.15 -0.83
CA TYR A 4 -5.00 7.18 0.11
C TYR A 4 -6.01 6.30 -0.61
N TYR A 5 -5.88 4.99 -0.46
CA TYR A 5 -6.90 4.06 -0.92
C TYR A 5 -8.08 4.11 0.05
N LYS A 6 -9.21 4.68 -0.40
CA LYS A 6 -10.41 4.93 0.41
C LYS A 6 -11.04 3.65 0.99
N HIS A 7 -10.78 2.49 0.36
CA HIS A 7 -11.38 1.20 0.71
C HIS A 7 -10.36 0.21 1.26
N ALA A 8 -9.49 0.65 2.20
CA ALA A 8 -8.44 -0.21 2.76
C ALA A 8 -8.97 -1.53 3.35
N GLU A 9 -10.23 -1.56 3.81
CA GLU A 9 -10.90 -2.79 4.25
C GLU A 9 -10.97 -3.89 3.16
N ASP A 10 -11.07 -3.52 1.88
CA ASP A 10 -11.10 -4.50 0.79
C ASP A 10 -9.74 -5.18 0.61
N ILE A 11 -8.66 -4.46 0.94
CA ILE A 11 -7.28 -4.98 0.94
C ILE A 11 -7.11 -5.93 2.14
N VAL A 12 -7.53 -5.52 3.34
CA VAL A 12 -7.49 -6.34 4.56
C VAL A 12 -8.26 -7.65 4.38
N LYS A 13 -9.46 -7.58 3.78
CA LYS A 13 -10.29 -8.76 3.52
C LYS A 13 -9.75 -9.63 2.38
N GLY A 14 -8.68 -9.23 1.69
CA GLY A 14 -8.07 -9.96 0.59
C GLY A 14 -8.90 -9.96 -0.70
N TYR A 15 -9.87 -9.04 -0.83
CA TYR A 15 -10.64 -8.89 -2.07
C TYR A 15 -9.85 -8.13 -3.13
N VAL A 16 -8.94 -7.25 -2.71
CA VAL A 16 -8.21 -6.33 -3.59
C VAL A 16 -6.73 -6.32 -3.26
N GLY A 17 -5.90 -6.32 -4.30
CA GLY A 17 -4.45 -6.26 -4.17
C GLY A 17 -3.82 -7.60 -3.79
N ARG A 18 -2.52 -7.69 -4.03
CA ARG A 18 -1.68 -8.86 -3.74
C ARG A 18 -0.75 -8.50 -2.61
N ARG A 19 -0.82 -9.23 -1.49
CA ARG A 19 0.11 -9.04 -0.37
C ARG A 19 1.53 -9.38 -0.83
N LEU A 20 2.46 -8.49 -0.54
CA LEU A 20 3.89 -8.70 -0.74
C LEU A 20 4.47 -9.17 0.59
N ASP A 21 4.99 -10.39 0.63
CA ASP A 21 5.54 -11.01 1.85
C ASP A 21 6.97 -10.47 2.11
N THR A 22 7.07 -9.15 2.24
CA THR A 22 8.30 -8.42 2.50
C THR A 22 7.99 -7.15 3.29
N TYR A 23 8.95 -6.73 4.11
CA TYR A 23 8.94 -5.44 4.80
C TYR A 23 9.96 -4.46 4.21
N MET A 24 10.72 -4.89 3.20
CA MET A 24 11.74 -4.06 2.57
C MET A 24 11.20 -3.40 1.31
N TYR A 25 11.22 -2.08 1.28
CA TYR A 25 10.71 -1.28 0.15
C TYR A 25 11.31 -1.70 -1.21
N HIS A 26 12.63 -1.95 -1.26
CA HIS A 26 13.29 -2.35 -2.51
C HIS A 26 12.77 -3.70 -3.02
N GLN A 27 12.66 -4.69 -2.13
CA GLN A 27 12.11 -6.01 -2.47
C GLN A 27 10.64 -5.90 -2.89
N ALA A 28 9.88 -5.02 -2.25
CA ALA A 28 8.50 -4.77 -2.61
C ALA A 28 8.40 -4.22 -4.04
N LYS A 29 9.24 -3.24 -4.40
CA LYS A 29 9.30 -2.69 -5.77
C LYS A 29 9.73 -3.74 -6.79
N GLU A 30 10.68 -4.61 -6.47
CA GLU A 30 11.12 -5.69 -7.37
C GLU A 30 10.02 -6.74 -7.61
N GLN A 31 9.10 -6.92 -6.66
CA GLN A 31 7.97 -7.85 -6.81
C GLN A 31 6.78 -7.26 -7.58
N LEU A 32 6.75 -5.94 -7.80
CA LEU A 32 5.69 -5.29 -8.56
C LEU A 32 5.74 -5.69 -10.03
N ARG A 33 4.56 -5.89 -10.61
CA ARG A 33 4.38 -6.10 -12.04
C ARG A 33 4.10 -4.78 -12.74
N GLU A 34 4.26 -4.75 -14.06
CA GLU A 34 3.83 -3.61 -14.86
C GLU A 34 2.34 -3.30 -14.60
N GLY A 35 2.05 -2.02 -14.34
CA GLY A 35 0.70 -1.56 -14.00
C GLY A 35 0.26 -1.85 -12.56
N GLU A 36 1.15 -2.32 -11.67
CA GLU A 36 0.90 -2.38 -10.23
C GLU A 36 1.55 -1.19 -9.50
N HIS A 37 0.85 -0.73 -8.47
CA HIS A 37 1.23 0.35 -7.58
C HIS A 37 1.51 -0.22 -6.19
N LEU A 38 2.54 0.30 -5.53
CA LEU A 38 2.90 -0.10 -4.18
C LEU A 38 2.06 0.63 -3.14
N TYR A 39 1.44 -0.13 -2.25
CA TYR A 39 0.70 0.38 -1.11
C TYR A 39 1.26 -0.14 0.20
N ALA A 40 1.33 0.74 1.19
CA ALA A 40 1.55 0.40 2.58
C ALA A 40 0.20 0.39 3.31
N LEU A 41 -0.23 -0.78 3.75
CA LEU A 41 -1.41 -0.96 4.57
C LEU A 41 -1.03 -0.86 6.05
N VAL A 42 -1.74 0.01 6.77
CA VAL A 42 -1.70 0.11 8.22
C VAL A 42 -3.06 -0.27 8.77
N GLU A 43 -3.07 -1.25 9.66
CA GLU A 43 -4.26 -1.65 10.39
C GLU A 43 -4.24 -0.99 11.78
N PHE A 44 -5.16 -0.06 12.00
CA PHE A 44 -5.44 0.46 13.34
C PHE A 44 -6.59 -0.32 13.96
N THR A 45 -6.72 -0.27 15.28
CA THR A 45 -7.82 -0.91 16.02
C THR A 45 -9.21 -0.40 15.62
N THR A 46 -9.31 0.81 15.07
CA THR A 46 -10.60 1.44 14.71
C THR A 46 -10.84 1.52 13.21
N HIS A 47 -9.80 1.43 12.38
CA HIS A 47 -9.89 1.56 10.93
C HIS A 47 -8.59 1.08 10.27
N SER A 48 -8.65 0.79 8.98
CA SER A 48 -7.46 0.49 8.18
C SER A 48 -7.20 1.62 7.21
N ALA A 49 -5.93 1.91 6.95
CA ALA A 49 -5.51 2.93 6.01
C ALA A 49 -4.47 2.33 5.05
N ALA A 50 -4.66 2.51 3.75
CA ALA A 50 -3.69 2.10 2.74
C ALA A 50 -3.17 3.34 2.01
N LEU A 51 -1.87 3.56 2.09
CA LEU A 51 -1.18 4.70 1.48
C LEU A 51 -0.40 4.23 0.27
N CYS A 52 -0.59 4.90 -0.87
CA CYS A 52 0.27 4.70 -2.03
C CYS A 52 1.68 5.20 -1.68
N VAL A 53 2.67 4.33 -1.83
CA VAL A 53 4.08 4.62 -1.53
C VAL A 53 4.94 4.30 -2.75
N ASP A 54 4.44 4.57 -3.95
CA ASP A 54 5.23 4.33 -5.17
C ASP A 54 6.49 5.18 -5.25
N ASP A 55 6.41 6.37 -4.65
CA ASP A 55 7.52 7.29 -4.50
C ASP A 55 8.31 6.99 -3.21
N PRO A 56 9.65 6.88 -3.31
CA PRO A 56 10.50 6.62 -2.14
C PRO A 56 10.43 7.74 -1.10
N LYS A 57 10.06 8.96 -1.51
CA LYS A 57 9.82 10.08 -0.59
C LYS A 57 8.59 9.85 0.27
N GLU A 58 7.51 9.31 -0.31
CA GLU A 58 6.28 9.01 0.42
C GLU A 58 6.50 7.86 1.39
N PHE A 59 7.22 6.82 0.94
CA PHE A 59 7.65 5.75 1.84
C PHE A 59 8.52 6.26 2.98
N HIS A 60 9.47 7.17 2.71
CA HIS A 60 10.33 7.74 3.75
C HIS A 60 9.52 8.50 4.81
N GLU A 61 8.60 9.38 4.40
CA GLU A 61 7.72 10.09 5.33
C GLU A 61 6.83 9.14 6.12
N PHE A 62 6.28 8.12 5.45
CA PHE A 62 5.49 7.09 6.10
C PHE A 62 6.29 6.27 7.12
N SER A 63 7.51 5.85 6.79
CA SER A 63 8.38 5.07 7.68
C SER A 63 8.71 5.79 8.99
N LYS A 64 8.68 7.13 9.01
CA LYS A 64 8.87 7.94 10.22
C LYS A 64 7.74 7.79 11.23
N LEU A 65 6.56 7.35 10.81
CA LEU A 65 5.42 7.13 11.70
C LEU A 65 5.62 5.92 12.63
N LEU A 66 6.60 5.05 12.35
CA LEU A 66 6.95 3.87 13.15
C LEU A 66 5.74 2.94 13.43
N CYS A 67 4.73 2.96 12.56
CA CYS A 67 3.58 2.08 12.64
C CYS A 67 3.89 0.70 12.04
N PRO A 68 3.29 -0.39 12.54
CA PRO A 68 3.32 -1.67 11.83
C PRO A 68 2.56 -1.53 10.50
N TYR A 69 3.14 -2.06 9.42
CA TYR A 69 2.54 -2.01 8.10
C TYR A 69 2.84 -3.27 7.29
N GLU A 70 2.00 -3.53 6.30
CA GLU A 70 2.18 -4.58 5.31
C GLU A 70 2.18 -3.99 3.90
N PHE A 71 3.01 -4.53 3.02
CA PHE A 71 3.03 -4.10 1.62
C PHE A 71 2.02 -4.86 0.79
N TYR A 72 1.32 -4.13 -0.07
CA TYR A 72 0.37 -4.66 -1.04
C TYR A 72 0.65 -4.06 -2.41
N ALA A 73 0.57 -4.90 -3.43
CA ALA A 73 0.57 -4.49 -4.82
C ALA A 73 -0.88 -4.36 -5.29
N LEU A 74 -1.31 -3.16 -5.68
CA LEU A 74 -2.63 -2.93 -6.26
C LEU A 74 -2.49 -2.67 -7.75
N SER A 75 -3.34 -3.26 -8.58
CA SER A 75 -3.35 -2.91 -10.00
C SER A 75 -3.88 -1.49 -10.22
N GLU A 76 -3.47 -0.88 -11.34
CA GLU A 76 -3.93 0.43 -11.80
C GLU A 76 -5.47 0.55 -11.78
N TYR A 77 -6.18 -0.53 -12.12
CA TYR A 77 -7.64 -0.58 -12.06
C TYR A 77 -8.22 -0.22 -10.69
N PHE A 78 -7.63 -0.73 -9.61
CA PHE A 78 -8.06 -0.40 -8.24
C PHE A 78 -7.53 0.96 -7.81
N HIS A 79 -6.31 1.31 -8.21
CA HIS A 79 -5.74 2.64 -7.98
C HIS A 79 -6.66 3.75 -8.52
N SER A 80 -7.15 3.64 -9.77
CA SER A 80 -8.06 4.62 -10.37
C SER A 80 -9.42 4.73 -9.67
N ARG A 81 -9.86 3.70 -8.93
CA ARG A 81 -11.11 3.75 -8.15
C ARG A 81 -10.95 4.46 -6.80
N SER A 82 -9.73 4.83 -6.44
CA SER A 82 -9.41 5.54 -5.19
C SER A 82 -9.42 7.05 -5.32
N VAL A 83 -9.37 7.56 -6.55
CA VAL A 83 -9.26 8.98 -6.90
C VAL A 83 -10.62 9.52 -7.31
#